data_AF-A0A4Q3NMG5-F1
#
_entry.id   AF-A0A4Q3NMG5-F1
#
_cell.length_a   1.000
_cell.length_b   1.000
_cell.length_c   1.000
_cell.angle_alpha   90.00
_cell.angle_beta   90.00
_cell.angle_gamma   90.00
#
_symmetry.space_group_name_H-M   'P 1'
#
loop_
_entity.id
_entity.type
_entity.pdbx_description
1 polymer ?
#
loop_
_entity_poly.entity_id
_entity_poly.type
_entity_poly.pdbx_seq_one_letter_code
_entity_poly.pdbx_strand_id
1 'polypeptide(L)'
;MADQLPTYGFLPWARQGLAVNINESDTLGATNGTAQLRAKLDTRIDIEYIDAADAKQTASVTKSVDIVGPGDVTGLHQSAIVRVQPKNAITNFESNGLAYIEFYEEDFCWRYSPASAAGTGNTTRLRPWIALIALTDDEFEIIPNNMGLAYISVKESAFDACFHNEKDHWAFAHVHITNKLDNFSGAGLVTEVNNELNADPDMALSRLLCPRKLQKNTH
;
A
#
# COMPACT_ATOMS: atom_id res chain seq x y z
N MET A 1 22.77 -22.32 -22.01
CA MET A 1 21.86 -21.68 -21.03
C MET A 1 22.71 -20.85 -20.10
N ALA A 2 22.20 -19.76 -19.52
CA ALA A 2 22.96 -19.00 -18.53
C ALA A 2 23.27 -19.90 -17.31
N ASP A 3 24.52 -19.85 -16.84
CA ASP A 3 25.03 -20.71 -15.75
C ASP A 3 24.49 -20.26 -14.37
N GLN A 4 23.94 -19.05 -14.30
CA GLN A 4 23.29 -18.48 -13.14
C GLN A 4 21.90 -17.95 -13.54
N LEU A 5 20.88 -18.34 -12.79
CA LEU A 5 19.52 -17.83 -12.97
C LEU A 5 19.35 -16.54 -12.17
N PRO A 6 18.61 -15.53 -12.68
CA PRO A 6 18.28 -14.35 -11.90
C PRO A 6 17.41 -14.74 -10.70
N THR A 7 17.71 -14.16 -9.54
CA THR A 7 16.99 -14.41 -8.28
C THR A 7 16.42 -13.11 -7.75
N TYR A 8 15.17 -13.15 -7.32
CA TYR A 8 14.40 -11.98 -6.87
C TYR A 8 13.87 -12.20 -5.45
N GLY A 9 13.71 -11.11 -4.72
CA GLY A 9 13.07 -11.05 -3.41
C GLY A 9 11.65 -10.50 -3.51
N PHE A 10 10.75 -11.03 -2.69
CA PHE A 10 9.37 -10.56 -2.62
C PHE A 10 8.96 -10.34 -1.17
N LEU A 11 8.50 -9.13 -0.85
CA LEU A 11 7.91 -8.83 0.45
C LEU A 11 6.39 -8.68 0.31
N PRO A 12 5.61 -9.21 1.26
CA PRO A 12 4.15 -9.08 1.22
C PRO A 12 3.69 -7.63 1.42
N TRP A 13 4.50 -6.80 2.08
CA TRP A 13 4.28 -5.37 2.30
C TRP A 13 5.57 -4.69 2.77
N ALA A 14 5.65 -3.36 2.61
CA ALA A 14 6.65 -2.53 3.26
C ALA A 14 6.00 -1.24 3.78
N ARG A 15 6.59 -0.68 4.84
CA ARG A 15 6.18 0.59 5.41
C ARG A 15 7.36 1.27 6.08
N GLN A 16 7.42 2.59 5.98
CA GLN A 16 8.47 3.39 6.57
C GLN A 16 7.92 4.60 7.34
N GLY A 17 8.81 5.29 8.05
CA GLY A 17 8.48 6.51 8.78
C GLY A 17 7.49 6.31 9.94
N LEU A 18 6.68 7.33 10.21
CA LEU A 18 5.78 7.37 11.37
C LEU A 18 4.71 6.27 11.34
N ALA A 19 4.28 5.86 10.15
CA ALA A 19 3.21 4.88 9.96
C ALA A 19 3.59 3.46 10.46
N VAL A 20 4.89 3.20 10.70
CA VAL A 20 5.36 1.95 11.34
C VAL A 20 4.87 1.84 12.79
N ASN A 21 4.56 2.96 13.45
CA ASN A 21 4.09 3.00 14.83
C ASN A 21 2.56 2.87 14.98
N ILE A 22 1.84 2.64 13.87
CA ILE A 22 0.41 2.32 13.93
C ILE A 22 0.28 0.96 14.61
N ASN A 23 -0.49 0.88 15.70
CA ASN A 23 -0.61 -0.32 16.52
C ASN A 23 -1.90 -1.11 16.28
N GLU A 24 -2.88 -0.51 15.59
CA GLU A 24 -4.15 -1.17 15.36
C GLU A 24 -4.05 -2.19 14.23
N SER A 25 -4.11 -3.48 14.59
CA SER A 25 -3.99 -4.58 13.63
C SER A 25 -5.11 -4.59 12.58
N ASP A 26 -4.72 -4.81 11.33
CA ASP A 26 -5.66 -4.99 10.22
C ASP A 26 -6.54 -6.22 10.45
N THR A 27 -7.86 -6.07 10.27
CA THR A 27 -8.82 -7.17 10.38
C THR A 27 -8.90 -8.05 9.13
N LEU A 28 -8.21 -7.67 8.05
CA LEU A 28 -8.23 -8.35 6.76
C LEU A 28 -9.66 -8.59 6.24
N GLY A 29 -10.57 -7.64 6.47
CA GLY A 29 -11.98 -7.76 6.05
C GLY A 29 -12.80 -8.79 6.83
N ALA A 30 -12.29 -9.37 7.91
CA ALA A 30 -13.00 -10.38 8.69
C ALA A 30 -14.11 -9.83 9.61
N THR A 31 -14.01 -8.56 10.00
CA THR A 31 -15.00 -7.91 10.88
C THR A 31 -15.77 -6.86 10.08
N ASN A 32 -17.09 -6.97 10.10
CA ASN A 32 -17.97 -5.90 9.63
C ASN A 32 -17.82 -4.70 10.56
N GLY A 33 -17.08 -3.70 10.12
CA GLY A 33 -16.87 -2.46 10.86
C GLY A 33 -16.49 -1.35 9.88
N THR A 34 -16.78 -0.11 10.25
CA THR A 34 -16.33 1.05 9.48
C THR A 34 -14.81 0.94 9.34
N ALA A 35 -14.30 0.86 8.11
CA ALA A 35 -12.87 0.89 7.87
C ALA A 35 -12.28 2.06 8.67
N GLN A 36 -11.23 1.80 9.46
CA GLN A 36 -10.44 2.84 10.10
C GLN A 36 -10.05 3.85 9.02
N LEU A 37 -10.63 5.06 9.05
CA LEU A 37 -10.38 6.05 8.00
C LEU A 37 -9.02 6.73 8.19
N ARG A 38 -8.57 6.80 9.45
CA ARG A 38 -7.29 7.38 9.85
C ARG A 38 -6.74 6.63 11.06
N ALA A 39 -5.43 6.39 11.05
CA ALA A 39 -4.73 5.89 12.22
C ALA A 39 -4.47 7.04 13.21
N LYS A 40 -4.44 6.72 14.50
CA LYS A 40 -4.07 7.65 15.57
C LYS A 40 -2.75 7.28 16.20
N LEU A 41 -1.91 8.27 16.46
CA LEU A 41 -0.68 8.11 17.24
C LEU A 41 -0.73 8.99 18.48
N ASP A 42 -0.31 8.43 19.60
CA ASP A 42 -0.09 9.21 20.81
C ASP A 42 1.29 9.84 20.78
N THR A 43 1.31 11.17 20.78
CA THR A 43 2.53 11.97 20.82
C THR A 43 2.70 12.55 22.22
N ARG A 44 3.90 12.42 22.77
CA ARG A 44 4.28 13.00 24.07
C ARG A 44 5.19 14.19 23.85
N ILE A 45 4.84 15.32 24.46
CA ILE A 45 5.65 16.52 24.50
C ILE A 45 6.12 16.71 25.94
N ASP A 46 7.43 16.74 26.14
CA ASP A 46 8.04 17.07 27.41
C ASP A 46 8.45 18.55 27.41
N ILE A 47 7.94 19.30 28.37
CA ILE A 47 8.16 20.74 28.55
C ILE A 47 9.04 20.91 29.77
N GLU A 48 10.28 21.33 29.55
CA GLU A 48 11.15 21.77 30.62
C GLU A 48 10.86 23.24 30.96
N TYR A 49 10.67 23.52 32.24
CA TYR A 49 10.45 24.88 32.74
C TYR A 49 11.18 25.08 34.06
N ILE A 50 11.47 26.35 34.38
CA ILE A 50 11.97 26.75 35.68
C ILE A 50 10.76 27.29 36.45
N ASP A 51 10.50 26.74 37.63
CA ASP A 51 9.42 27.23 38.48
C ASP A 51 9.81 28.52 39.21
N ALA A 52 8.87 29.09 39.97
CA ALA A 52 9.12 30.31 40.72
C ALA A 52 10.16 30.16 41.85
N ALA A 53 10.61 28.93 42.15
CA ALA A 53 11.64 28.63 43.14
C ALA A 53 13.02 28.36 42.49
N ASP A 54 13.20 28.74 41.23
CA ASP A 54 14.42 28.50 40.43
C ASP A 54 14.77 27.00 40.27
N ALA A 55 13.80 26.10 40.47
CA ALA A 55 14.01 24.67 40.26
C ALA A 55 13.63 24.26 38.83
N LYS A 56 14.47 23.42 38.22
CA LYS A 56 14.16 22.80 36.92
C LYS A 56 13.08 21.74 37.10
N GLN A 57 12.01 21.86 36.34
CA GLN A 57 10.88 20.94 36.31
C GLN A 57 10.66 20.43 34.88
N THR A 58 10.07 19.25 34.76
CA THR A 58 9.62 18.70 33.48
C THR A 58 8.14 18.34 33.59
N ALA A 59 7.31 18.91 32.72
CA ALA A 59 5.91 18.52 32.56
C ALA A 59 5.73 17.75 31.26
N SER A 60 4.97 16.66 31.29
CA SER A 60 4.70 15.85 30.09
C SER A 60 3.23 15.96 29.70
N VAL A 61 2.98 16.21 28.41
CA VAL A 61 1.63 16.26 27.84
C VAL A 61 1.54 15.24 26.70
N THR A 62 0.58 14.32 26.80
CA THR A 62 0.28 13.37 25.72
C THR A 62 -0.93 13.85 24.93
N LYS A 63 -0.83 13.83 23.60
CA LYS A 63 -1.92 14.15 22.66
C LYS A 63 -2.01 13.08 21.58
N SER A 64 -3.23 12.61 21.34
CA SER A 64 -3.51 11.74 20.19
C SER A 64 -3.64 12.59 18.93
N VAL A 65 -2.88 12.26 17.90
CA VAL A 65 -2.88 12.94 16.59
C VAL A 65 -3.32 11.97 15.51
N ASP A 66 -4.11 12.46 14.55
CA ASP A 66 -4.50 11.70 13.38
C ASP A 66 -3.38 11.73 12.32
N ILE A 67 -3.04 10.58 11.74
CA ILE A 67 -2.18 10.52 10.55
C ILE A 67 -3.05 10.68 9.29
N VAL A 68 -2.45 11.28 8.25
CA VAL A 68 -2.97 11.28 6.87
C VAL A 68 -3.37 9.85 6.47
N GLY A 69 -4.64 9.68 6.11
CA GLY A 69 -5.20 8.41 5.69
C GLY A 69 -5.52 8.35 4.19
N PRO A 70 -6.10 7.23 3.71
CA PRO A 70 -6.44 7.03 2.30
C PRO A 70 -7.35 8.13 1.74
N GLY A 71 -8.33 8.58 2.53
CA GLY A 71 -9.29 9.60 2.14
C GLY A 71 -8.74 11.03 2.05
N ASP A 72 -7.52 11.26 2.54
CA ASP A 72 -6.84 12.56 2.47
C ASP A 72 -6.04 12.73 1.17
N VAL A 73 -5.88 11.66 0.38
CA VAL A 73 -5.14 11.68 -0.88
C VAL A 73 -6.02 12.24 -1.99
N THR A 74 -5.60 13.34 -2.59
CA THR A 74 -6.34 14.03 -3.67
C THR A 74 -5.88 13.63 -5.07
N GLY A 75 -4.76 12.93 -5.20
CA GLY A 75 -4.24 12.49 -6.49
C GLY A 75 -2.87 11.84 -6.36
N LEU A 76 -2.45 11.18 -7.43
CA LEU A 76 -1.13 10.55 -7.52
C LEU A 76 -0.27 11.32 -8.51
N HIS A 77 0.98 11.58 -8.14
CA HIS A 77 1.93 12.20 -9.06
C HIS A 77 2.45 11.16 -10.05
N GLN A 78 2.49 11.50 -11.34
CA GLN A 78 2.90 10.54 -12.40
C GLN A 78 4.32 10.02 -12.23
N SER A 79 5.23 10.79 -11.63
CA SER A 79 6.61 10.33 -11.38
C SER A 79 6.69 9.18 -10.38
N ALA A 80 5.67 8.94 -9.56
CA ALA A 80 5.63 7.78 -8.68
C ALA A 80 5.39 6.48 -9.45
N ILE A 81 4.86 6.56 -10.68
CA ILE A 81 4.50 5.39 -11.50
C ILE A 81 5.66 5.05 -12.44
N VAL A 82 6.22 3.86 -12.26
CA VAL A 82 7.33 3.33 -13.09
C VAL A 82 6.79 2.62 -14.32
N ARG A 83 5.74 1.82 -14.15
CA ARG A 83 5.18 1.00 -15.23
C ARG A 83 3.68 0.81 -15.04
N VAL A 84 2.97 0.81 -16.17
CA VAL A 84 1.57 0.44 -16.25
C VAL A 84 1.44 -0.65 -17.30
N GLN A 85 0.74 -1.73 -16.96
CA GLN A 85 0.38 -2.80 -17.89
C GLN A 85 -1.08 -3.20 -17.71
N PRO A 86 -1.88 -3.30 -18.78
CA PRO A 86 -1.57 -2.90 -20.16
C PRO A 86 -1.23 -1.41 -20.28
N LYS A 87 -0.45 -1.02 -21.29
CA LYS A 87 -0.26 0.40 -21.59
C LYS A 87 -1.58 1.00 -22.08
N ASN A 88 -1.78 2.29 -21.82
CA ASN A 88 -2.95 3.02 -22.30
C ASN A 88 -3.13 2.85 -23.82
N ALA A 89 -4.39 2.69 -24.25
CA ALA A 89 -4.81 2.50 -25.64
C ALA A 89 -4.28 1.22 -26.34
N ILE A 90 -3.79 0.22 -25.60
CA ILE A 90 -3.50 -1.09 -26.17
C ILE A 90 -4.76 -1.96 -26.15
N THR A 91 -5.14 -2.47 -27.32
CA THR A 91 -6.30 -3.36 -27.50
C THR A 91 -5.92 -4.84 -27.58
N ASN A 92 -4.64 -5.15 -27.84
CA ASN A 92 -4.15 -6.50 -28.10
C ASN A 92 -3.29 -7.06 -26.96
N PHE A 93 -3.51 -6.61 -25.72
CA PHE A 93 -2.84 -7.18 -24.57
C PHE A 93 -3.24 -8.65 -24.36
N GLU A 94 -2.29 -9.47 -23.92
CA GLU A 94 -2.54 -10.90 -23.77
C GLU A 94 -3.51 -11.16 -22.60
N SER A 95 -4.66 -11.75 -22.89
CA SER A 95 -5.75 -12.00 -21.90
C SER A 95 -5.38 -12.94 -20.74
N ASN A 96 -4.23 -13.61 -20.81
CA ASN A 96 -3.66 -14.48 -19.77
C ASN A 96 -2.74 -13.73 -18.79
N GLY A 97 -2.37 -12.47 -19.10
CA GLY A 97 -1.66 -11.61 -18.17
C GLY A 97 -2.60 -10.92 -17.17
N LEU A 98 -2.10 -10.61 -15.99
CA LEU A 98 -2.77 -9.73 -15.04
C LEU A 98 -2.41 -8.27 -15.35
N ALA A 99 -3.38 -7.36 -15.25
CA ALA A 99 -3.07 -5.94 -15.24
C ALA A 99 -2.33 -5.56 -13.95
N TYR A 100 -1.39 -4.62 -14.04
CA TYR A 100 -0.62 -4.16 -12.90
C TYR A 100 -0.08 -2.75 -13.08
N ILE A 101 0.22 -2.11 -11.96
CA ILE A 101 0.94 -0.84 -11.88
C ILE A 101 2.14 -1.03 -10.96
N GLU A 102 3.30 -0.54 -11.37
CA GLU A 102 4.51 -0.49 -10.55
C GLU A 102 4.77 0.94 -10.11
N PHE A 103 5.02 1.12 -8.82
CA PHE A 103 5.41 2.37 -8.22
C PHE A 103 6.86 2.32 -7.79
N TYR A 104 7.57 3.44 -7.95
CA TYR A 104 8.99 3.53 -7.63
C TYR A 104 9.24 3.23 -6.15
N GLU A 105 8.44 3.82 -5.26
CA GLU A 105 8.58 3.62 -3.84
C GLU A 105 7.95 2.28 -3.40
N GLU A 106 8.73 1.50 -2.66
CA GLU A 106 8.41 0.17 -2.14
C GLU A 106 7.26 0.18 -1.12
N ASP A 107 7.07 1.27 -0.39
CA ASP A 107 5.99 1.41 0.59
C ASP A 107 4.71 2.00 0.00
N PHE A 108 4.71 2.45 -1.26
CA PHE A 108 3.64 3.28 -1.84
C PHE A 108 2.24 2.66 -1.68
N CYS A 109 2.12 1.36 -1.95
CA CYS A 109 0.86 0.62 -1.82
C CYS A 109 0.32 0.55 -0.39
N TRP A 110 1.14 0.77 0.65
CA TRP A 110 0.77 0.67 2.07
C TRP A 110 1.00 1.95 2.87
N ARG A 111 1.53 3.00 2.22
CA ARG A 111 1.91 4.28 2.85
C ARG A 111 0.77 4.91 3.65
N TYR A 112 -0.45 4.86 3.11
CA TYR A 112 -1.64 5.40 3.77
C TYR A 112 -2.53 4.34 4.39
N SER A 113 -2.09 3.07 4.47
CA SER A 113 -2.89 2.02 5.11
C SER A 113 -3.02 2.31 6.62
N PRO A 114 -4.24 2.52 7.16
CA PRO A 114 -4.45 3.04 8.51
C PRO A 114 -4.42 1.96 9.60
N ALA A 115 -3.79 0.82 9.31
CA ALA A 115 -3.70 -0.34 10.22
C ALA A 115 -2.28 -0.90 10.22
N SER A 116 -1.89 -1.60 11.28
CA SER A 116 -0.69 -2.40 11.37
C SER A 116 -0.90 -3.75 10.71
N ALA A 117 0.19 -4.41 10.32
CA ALA A 117 0.08 -5.74 9.73
C ALA A 117 -0.48 -6.75 10.75
N ALA A 118 -1.34 -7.64 10.27
CA ALA A 118 -1.85 -8.79 11.00
C ALA A 118 -0.90 -10.00 10.84
N GLY A 119 -1.02 -10.98 11.74
CA GLY A 119 -0.20 -12.20 11.71
C GLY A 119 1.22 -12.01 12.24
N THR A 120 2.00 -13.09 12.23
CA THR A 120 3.37 -13.12 12.81
C THR A 120 4.35 -13.84 11.89
N GLY A 121 5.64 -13.50 12.00
CA GLY A 121 6.71 -14.15 11.24
C GLY A 121 6.51 -14.00 9.73
N ASN A 122 6.55 -15.12 9.00
CA ASN A 122 6.38 -15.17 7.54
C ASN A 122 4.92 -15.19 7.06
N THR A 123 3.95 -15.07 7.99
CA THR A 123 2.50 -15.06 7.67
C THR A 123 1.89 -13.67 7.80
N THR A 124 2.73 -12.63 7.91
CA THR A 124 2.28 -11.26 8.07
C THR A 124 1.53 -10.75 6.83
N ARG A 125 0.44 -10.01 7.05
CA ARG A 125 -0.43 -9.49 5.99
C ARG A 125 -0.87 -8.07 6.32
N LEU A 126 -0.93 -7.22 5.30
CA LEU A 126 -1.41 -5.87 5.42
C LEU A 126 -2.10 -5.48 4.11
N ARG A 127 -3.32 -4.97 4.18
CA ARG A 127 -4.02 -4.53 2.96
C ARG A 127 -3.40 -3.25 2.41
N PRO A 128 -3.18 -3.15 1.09
CA PRO A 128 -2.83 -1.88 0.48
C PRO A 128 -3.99 -0.89 0.63
N TRP A 129 -3.69 0.41 0.59
CA TRP A 129 -4.72 1.46 0.70
C TRP A 129 -5.42 1.73 -0.65
N ILE A 130 -4.86 1.19 -1.73
CA ILE A 130 -5.36 1.26 -3.11
C ILE A 130 -5.64 -0.12 -3.67
N ALA A 131 -6.61 -0.19 -4.56
CA ALA A 131 -6.92 -1.36 -5.37
C ALA A 131 -6.83 -1.01 -6.86
N LEU A 132 -6.39 -1.97 -7.69
CA LEU A 132 -6.46 -1.86 -9.13
C LEU A 132 -7.63 -2.69 -9.66
N ILE A 133 -8.54 -2.02 -10.36
CA ILE A 133 -9.68 -2.63 -11.01
C ILE A 133 -9.60 -2.37 -12.51
N ALA A 134 -10.02 -3.36 -13.29
CA ALA A 134 -10.21 -3.25 -14.73
C ALA A 134 -11.71 -3.35 -15.00
N LEU A 135 -12.25 -2.47 -15.83
CA LEU A 135 -13.68 -2.34 -16.14
C LEU A 135 -13.82 -2.07 -17.64
N THR A 136 -14.86 -2.60 -18.27
CA THR A 136 -15.24 -2.20 -19.63
C THR A 136 -16.10 -0.94 -19.61
N ASP A 137 -16.17 -0.20 -20.72
CA ASP A 137 -16.92 1.07 -20.82
C ASP A 137 -18.40 0.96 -20.43
N ASP A 138 -18.99 -0.23 -20.58
CA ASP A 138 -20.38 -0.50 -20.22
C ASP A 138 -20.57 -0.94 -18.77
N GLU A 139 -19.51 -1.07 -17.97
CA GLU A 139 -19.59 -1.51 -16.56
C GLU A 139 -19.56 -0.37 -15.55
N PHE A 140 -19.22 0.85 -15.97
CA PHE A 140 -19.11 2.00 -15.08
C PHE A 140 -19.55 3.31 -15.72
N GLU A 141 -19.81 4.28 -14.86
CA GLU A 141 -20.04 5.68 -15.24
C GLU A 141 -19.08 6.56 -14.45
N ILE A 142 -18.48 7.55 -15.11
CA ILE A 142 -17.66 8.58 -14.44
C ILE A 142 -18.59 9.70 -13.99
N ILE A 143 -18.65 9.93 -12.69
CA ILE A 143 -19.47 10.98 -12.08
C ILE A 143 -18.56 12.15 -11.69
N PRO A 144 -18.70 13.32 -12.34
CA PRO A 144 -17.96 14.51 -11.94
C PRO A 144 -18.45 14.99 -10.57
N ASN A 145 -17.53 15.44 -9.73
CA ASN A 145 -17.85 16.02 -8.43
C ASN A 145 -17.34 17.45 -8.36
N ASN A 146 -18.25 18.42 -8.29
CA ASN A 146 -17.89 19.84 -8.28
C ASN A 146 -17.19 20.28 -6.96
N MET A 147 -17.26 19.45 -5.92
CA MET A 147 -16.71 19.74 -4.59
C MET A 147 -15.61 18.75 -4.17
N GLY A 148 -15.14 17.88 -5.07
CA GLY A 148 -14.16 16.85 -4.74
C GLY A 148 -13.62 16.13 -5.96
N LEU A 149 -13.04 14.95 -5.77
CA LEU A 149 -12.58 14.13 -6.88
C LEU A 149 -13.77 13.51 -7.62
N ALA A 150 -13.64 13.42 -8.94
CA ALA A 150 -14.49 12.56 -9.74
C ALA A 150 -14.38 11.12 -9.22
N TYR A 151 -15.48 10.40 -9.25
CA TYR A 151 -15.53 9.00 -8.84
C TYR A 151 -16.25 8.19 -9.91
N ILE A 152 -16.04 6.88 -9.89
CA ILE A 152 -16.75 5.98 -10.76
C ILE A 152 -17.92 5.35 -10.00
N SER A 153 -19.04 5.14 -10.70
CA SER A 153 -20.13 4.28 -10.25
C SER A 153 -20.10 2.99 -11.05
N VAL A 154 -19.82 1.87 -10.39
CA VAL A 154 -19.82 0.55 -11.01
C VAL A 154 -21.23 0.00 -11.02
N LYS A 155 -21.68 -0.56 -12.15
CA LYS A 155 -23.00 -1.17 -12.28
C LYS A 155 -23.11 -2.41 -11.39
N GLU A 156 -24.27 -2.59 -10.77
CA GLU A 156 -24.55 -3.73 -9.88
C GLU A 156 -24.28 -5.07 -10.57
N SER A 157 -24.62 -5.19 -11.87
CA SER A 157 -24.38 -6.40 -12.66
C SER A 157 -22.91 -6.77 -12.86
N ALA A 158 -21.99 -5.81 -12.69
CA ALA A 158 -20.55 -6.00 -12.87
C ALA A 158 -19.79 -6.13 -11.54
N PHE A 159 -20.42 -5.76 -10.41
CA PHE A 159 -19.76 -5.57 -9.12
C PHE A 159 -19.01 -6.83 -8.63
N ASP A 160 -19.71 -7.97 -8.60
CA ASP A 160 -19.14 -9.24 -8.15
C ASP A 160 -18.04 -9.78 -9.08
N ALA A 161 -18.02 -9.34 -10.35
CA ALA A 161 -17.05 -9.78 -11.35
C ALA A 161 -15.80 -8.88 -11.41
N CYS A 162 -15.92 -7.61 -11.03
CA CYS A 162 -14.83 -6.64 -11.14
C CYS A 162 -13.99 -6.50 -9.86
N PHE A 163 -14.56 -6.77 -8.69
CA PHE A 163 -13.87 -6.73 -7.41
C PHE A 163 -13.47 -8.13 -6.93
N HIS A 164 -12.28 -8.25 -6.35
CA HIS A 164 -11.90 -9.44 -5.59
C HIS A 164 -12.55 -9.46 -4.21
N ASN A 165 -12.52 -10.63 -3.56
CA ASN A 165 -12.96 -10.78 -2.18
C ASN A 165 -12.15 -9.86 -1.26
N GLU A 166 -12.82 -9.09 -0.41
CA GLU A 166 -12.23 -8.12 0.51
C GLU A 166 -11.16 -8.72 1.44
N LYS A 167 -11.27 -10.01 1.75
CA LYS A 167 -10.34 -10.76 2.61
C LYS A 167 -9.05 -11.14 1.91
N ASP A 168 -9.03 -11.08 0.59
CA ASP A 168 -7.87 -11.41 -0.25
C ASP A 168 -7.15 -10.16 -0.76
N HIS A 169 -7.64 -8.96 -0.43
CA HIS A 169 -7.07 -7.71 -0.95
C HIS A 169 -5.57 -7.54 -0.67
N TRP A 170 -5.09 -8.03 0.47
CA TRP A 170 -3.68 -8.02 0.86
C TRP A 170 -2.77 -8.77 -0.13
N ALA A 171 -3.31 -9.71 -0.92
CA ALA A 171 -2.53 -10.55 -1.82
C ALA A 171 -2.23 -9.88 -3.18
N PHE A 172 -2.90 -8.76 -3.49
CA PHE A 172 -2.81 -8.10 -4.78
C PHE A 172 -1.82 -6.92 -4.80
N ALA A 173 -0.95 -6.83 -3.81
CA ALA A 173 0.23 -5.98 -3.87
C ALA A 173 1.43 -6.71 -3.26
N HIS A 174 2.64 -6.40 -3.75
CA HIS A 174 3.89 -6.87 -3.15
C HIS A 174 5.01 -5.87 -3.40
N VAL A 175 6.08 -5.95 -2.61
CA VAL A 175 7.35 -5.33 -2.92
C VAL A 175 8.17 -6.31 -3.76
N HIS A 176 8.70 -5.82 -4.87
CA HIS A 176 9.62 -6.56 -5.72
C HIS A 176 11.03 -6.03 -5.46
N ILE A 177 11.95 -6.93 -5.07
CA ILE A 177 13.36 -6.62 -4.87
C ILE A 177 14.16 -7.38 -5.92
N THR A 178 15.04 -6.67 -6.61
CA THR A 178 15.81 -7.21 -7.73
C THR A 178 16.88 -8.22 -7.30
N ASN A 179 17.30 -8.15 -6.03
CA ASN A 179 18.26 -9.07 -5.43
C ASN A 179 17.59 -10.21 -4.66
N LYS A 180 18.33 -11.30 -4.48
CA LYS A 180 17.95 -12.40 -3.59
C LYS A 180 17.96 -11.93 -2.15
N LEU A 181 16.96 -12.34 -1.39
CA LEU A 181 16.95 -12.23 0.07
C LEU A 181 17.29 -13.58 0.69
N ASP A 182 18.14 -13.57 1.71
CA ASP A 182 18.53 -14.74 2.50
C ASP A 182 17.68 -14.91 3.76
N ASN A 183 17.10 -13.84 4.28
CA ASN A 183 16.15 -13.87 5.40
C ASN A 183 14.70 -13.76 4.90
N PHE A 184 13.76 -14.39 5.61
CA PHE A 184 12.34 -14.42 5.22
C PHE A 184 11.38 -13.88 6.28
N SER A 185 11.87 -13.52 7.47
CA SER A 185 11.06 -12.88 8.52
C SER A 185 11.93 -12.25 9.60
N GLY A 186 11.31 -11.41 10.45
CA GLY A 186 11.92 -10.86 11.65
C GLY A 186 13.01 -9.81 11.39
N ALA A 187 13.81 -9.53 12.42
CA ALA A 187 14.80 -8.45 12.40
C ALA A 187 15.93 -8.66 11.36
N GLY A 188 16.27 -9.91 11.05
CA GLY A 188 17.25 -10.24 10.02
C GLY A 188 16.79 -9.74 8.64
N LEU A 189 15.54 -10.05 8.26
CA LEU A 189 14.94 -9.56 7.01
C LEU A 189 14.88 -8.03 6.97
N VAL A 190 14.47 -7.39 8.07
CA VAL A 190 14.41 -5.91 8.12
C VAL A 190 15.79 -5.29 7.90
N THR A 191 16.83 -5.85 8.55
CA THR A 191 18.20 -5.36 8.40
C THR A 191 18.72 -5.55 6.99
N GLU A 192 18.46 -6.72 6.40
CA GLU A 192 18.85 -7.04 5.03
C GLU A 192 18.19 -6.10 4.01
N VAL A 193 16.86 -5.94 4.06
CA VAL A 193 16.13 -5.04 3.17
C VAL A 193 16.61 -3.60 3.32
N ASN A 194 16.83 -3.12 4.54
CA ASN A 194 17.36 -1.77 4.75
C ASN A 194 18.77 -1.60 4.17
N ASN A 195 19.63 -2.61 4.28
CA ASN A 195 20.98 -2.55 3.70
C ASN A 195 20.93 -2.51 2.17
N GLU A 196 20.07 -3.31 1.55
CA GLU A 196 19.86 -3.31 0.09
C GLU A 196 19.39 -1.92 -0.39
N LEU A 197 18.33 -1.37 0.23
CA LEU A 197 17.77 -0.06 -0.13
C LEU A 197 18.74 1.10 0.13
N ASN A 198 19.53 1.04 1.20
CA ASN A 198 20.54 2.06 1.49
C ASN A 198 21.74 2.00 0.53
N ALA A 199 22.06 0.81 0.01
CA ALA A 199 23.13 0.63 -0.95
C ALA A 199 22.70 1.11 -2.35
N ASP A 200 21.48 0.77 -2.76
CA ASP A 200 20.89 1.21 -4.02
C ASP A 200 19.35 1.28 -3.92
N PRO A 201 18.76 2.49 -3.88
CA PRO A 201 17.31 2.65 -3.77
C PRO A 201 16.55 2.21 -5.04
N ASP A 202 17.22 2.07 -6.19
CA ASP A 202 16.58 1.64 -7.44
C ASP A 202 16.33 0.12 -7.50
N MET A 203 16.74 -0.62 -6.46
CA MET A 203 16.66 -2.09 -6.42
C MET A 203 15.32 -2.63 -5.97
N ALA A 204 14.41 -1.79 -5.49
CA ALA A 204 13.08 -2.17 -5.06
C ALA A 204 11.98 -1.31 -5.70
N LEU A 205 10.80 -1.90 -5.81
CA LEU A 205 9.58 -1.21 -6.23
C LEU A 205 8.37 -1.88 -5.58
N SER A 206 7.23 -1.20 -5.56
CA SER A 206 5.95 -1.84 -5.22
C SER A 206 5.11 -2.11 -6.47
N ARG A 207 4.49 -3.29 -6.53
CA ARG A 207 3.61 -3.67 -7.64
C ARG A 207 2.21 -3.94 -7.12
N LEU A 208 1.24 -3.23 -7.69
CA LEU A 208 -0.20 -3.42 -7.48
C LEU A 208 -0.77 -4.23 -8.66
N LEU A 209 -1.55 -5.26 -8.37
CA LEU A 209 -2.10 -6.20 -9.34
C LEU A 209 -3.62 -6.06 -9.40
N CYS A 210 -4.19 -6.28 -10.59
CA CYS A 210 -5.62 -6.46 -10.77
C CYS A 210 -5.93 -7.97 -10.88
N PRO A 211 -6.71 -8.55 -9.97
CA PRO A 211 -7.09 -9.97 -10.00
C PRO A 211 -8.23 -10.27 -10.97
N ARG A 212 -8.42 -9.45 -12.00
CA ARG A 212 -9.44 -9.66 -13.03
C ARG A 212 -8.80 -10.21 -14.29
N LYS A 213 -9.37 -11.29 -14.81
CA LYS A 213 -9.00 -11.79 -16.14
C LYS A 213 -9.43 -10.80 -17.20
N LEU A 214 -8.49 -10.33 -18.01
CA LEU A 214 -8.76 -9.39 -19.08
C LEU A 214 -9.48 -10.07 -20.25
N GLN A 215 -10.42 -9.35 -20.85
CA GLN A 215 -11.07 -9.77 -22.08
C GLN A 215 -10.13 -9.56 -23.28
N LYS A 216 -10.34 -10.35 -24.34
CA LYS A 216 -9.54 -10.22 -25.57
C LYS A 216 -10.08 -9.05 -26.39
N ASN A 217 -9.18 -8.31 -27.04
CA ASN A 217 -9.53 -7.23 -27.98
C ASN A 217 -10.35 -6.10 -27.35
N THR A 218 -10.19 -5.87 -26.06
CA THR A 218 -10.79 -4.77 -25.30
C THR A 218 -9.69 -3.78 -24.89
N HIS A 219 -10.04 -2.51 -24.82
CA HIS A 219 -9.15 -1.44 -24.37
C HIS A 219 -9.41 -1.11 -22.90
#